data_AF-A0A1L7R9R3-F1
#
_entry.id   AF-A0A1L7R9R3-F1
#
_cell.length_a   1.000
_cell.length_b   1.000
_cell.length_c   1.000
_cell.angle_alpha   90.00
_cell.angle_beta   90.00
_cell.angle_gamma   90.00
#
_symmetry.space_group_name_H-M   'P 1'
#
loop_
_entity.id
_entity.type
_entity.pdbx_description
1 polymer ?
#
loop_
_entity_poly.entity_id
_entity_poly.type
_entity_poly.pdbx_seq_one_letter_code
_entity_poly.pdbx_strand_id
1 'polypeptide(L)'
;MTYKVRLERRLPRPVEVPCDYGRLTRMRATHVIVNASDQWSGSLLYVTVSGPGIRKDGSTAKGDAYAYVSGAGAPERNVTQGMLGDDNWQIVIETRAAVEAAMHAIVAVDAGGDES
;
A
#
# COMPACT_ATOMS: atom_id res chain seq x y z
N MET A 1 15.74 16.11 -8.60
CA MET A 1 14.27 16.12 -8.76
C MET A 1 13.64 15.24 -7.67
N THR A 2 12.33 15.30 -7.42
CA THR A 2 11.64 14.34 -6.53
C THR A 2 10.48 13.71 -7.29
N TYR A 3 10.53 12.39 -7.44
CA TYR A 3 9.50 11.64 -8.17
C TYR A 3 8.57 10.95 -7.20
N LYS A 4 7.28 10.88 -7.55
CA LYS A 4 6.26 10.18 -6.77
C LYS A 4 5.37 9.39 -7.71
N VAL A 5 5.18 8.12 -7.40
CA VAL A 5 4.26 7.23 -8.10
C VAL A 5 3.30 6.66 -7.07
N ARG A 6 2.00 6.75 -7.35
CA ARG A 6 0.95 6.13 -6.52
C ARG A 6 0.05 5.31 -7.43
N LEU A 7 -0.18 4.06 -7.07
CA LEU A 7 -1.17 3.20 -7.71
C LEU A 7 -2.10 2.62 -6.66
N GLU A 8 -3.38 2.65 -6.98
CA GLU A 8 -4.44 2.09 -6.15
C GLU A 8 -5.20 1.04 -6.98
N ARG A 9 -5.33 -0.18 -6.44
CA ARG A 9 -6.08 -1.26 -7.08
C ARG A 9 -7.05 -1.89 -6.11
N ARG A 10 -8.24 -2.21 -6.60
CA ARG A 10 -9.26 -2.90 -5.83
C ARG A 10 -8.87 -4.36 -5.60
N LEU A 11 -9.09 -4.83 -4.38
CA LEU A 11 -8.95 -6.23 -4.03
C LEU A 11 -10.14 -7.03 -4.56
N PRO A 12 -9.93 -8.21 -5.15
CA PRO A 12 -11.00 -9.05 -5.69
C PRO A 12 -11.98 -9.50 -4.60
N ARG A 13 -11.50 -9.69 -3.36
CA ARG A 13 -12.34 -10.07 -2.22
C ARG A 13 -12.06 -9.17 -1.02
N PRO A 14 -13.08 -8.48 -0.47
CA PRO A 14 -12.91 -7.76 0.79
C PRO A 14 -12.52 -8.72 1.91
N VAL A 15 -11.53 -8.35 2.72
CA VAL A 15 -11.02 -9.19 3.81
C VAL A 15 -10.84 -8.38 5.08
N GLU A 16 -11.22 -8.94 6.22
CA GLU A 16 -11.02 -8.29 7.51
C GLU A 16 -9.62 -8.55 8.04
N VAL A 17 -8.87 -7.49 8.28
CA VAL A 17 -7.51 -7.54 8.84
C VAL A 17 -7.46 -6.79 10.17
N PRO A 18 -6.54 -7.17 11.09
CA PRO A 18 -6.30 -6.41 12.30
C PRO A 18 -5.95 -4.95 11.98
N CYS A 19 -6.55 -4.01 12.73
CA CYS A 19 -6.24 -2.60 12.60
C CYS A 19 -6.43 -1.92 13.96
N ASP A 20 -5.38 -2.01 14.80
CA ASP A 20 -5.37 -1.37 16.12
C ASP A 20 -4.94 0.10 15.97
N TYR A 21 -5.92 0.92 15.57
CA TYR A 21 -5.77 2.37 15.46
C TYR A 21 -6.90 3.10 16.19
N GLY A 22 -6.57 3.75 17.30
CA GLY A 22 -7.54 4.50 18.10
C GLY A 22 -8.66 3.62 18.67
N ARG A 23 -9.88 3.76 18.14
CA ARG A 23 -11.07 2.99 18.56
C ARG A 23 -11.41 1.83 17.63
N LEU A 24 -10.61 1.63 16.58
CA LEU A 24 -10.79 0.55 15.61
C LEU A 24 -10.19 -0.74 16.17
N THR A 25 -10.83 -1.86 15.83
CA THR A 25 -10.34 -3.20 16.16
C THR A 25 -9.92 -3.97 14.91
N ARG A 26 -10.60 -3.70 13.80
CA ARG A 26 -10.40 -4.34 12.50
C ARG A 26 -10.61 -3.34 11.38
N MET A 27 -10.22 -3.72 10.18
CA MET A 27 -10.53 -3.00 8.96
C MET A 27 -10.94 -4.00 7.90
N ARG A 28 -11.96 -3.66 7.11
CA ARG A 28 -12.28 -4.41 5.89
C ARG A 28 -11.43 -3.87 4.74
N ALA A 29 -10.31 -4.52 4.48
CA ALA A 29 -9.46 -4.20 3.35
C ALA A 29 -10.22 -4.41 2.04
N THR A 30 -10.22 -3.40 1.19
CA THR A 30 -10.94 -3.38 -0.10
C THR A 30 -10.05 -2.94 -1.26
N HIS A 31 -8.95 -2.24 -0.98
CA HIS A 31 -8.00 -1.77 -1.97
C HIS A 31 -6.57 -1.91 -1.43
N VAL A 32 -5.62 -2.10 -2.33
CA VAL A 32 -4.20 -1.92 -2.08
C VAL A 32 -3.77 -0.57 -2.64
N ILE A 33 -2.92 0.14 -1.91
CA ILE A 33 -2.29 1.38 -2.31
C ILE A 33 -0.78 1.18 -2.23
N VAL A 34 -0.10 1.38 -3.36
CA VAL A 34 1.36 1.38 -3.41
C VAL A 34 1.82 2.79 -3.71
N ASN A 35 2.71 3.32 -2.87
CA ASN A 35 3.32 4.63 -3.02
C ASN A 35 4.84 4.45 -3.12
N ALA A 36 5.44 4.93 -4.19
CA ALA A 36 6.88 5.08 -4.30
C ALA A 36 7.25 6.56 -4.35
N SER A 37 8.33 6.94 -3.68
CA SER A 37 8.94 8.25 -3.86
C SER A 37 10.45 8.13 -3.95
N ASP A 38 11.03 8.76 -4.97
CA ASP A 38 12.47 8.93 -5.08
C ASP A 38 12.84 10.31 -4.51
N GLN A 39 13.38 10.32 -3.29
CA GLN A 39 13.80 11.52 -2.59
C GLN A 39 15.33 11.59 -2.57
N TRP A 40 15.88 12.78 -2.31
CA TRP A 40 17.33 13.00 -2.27
C TRP A 40 18.09 12.08 -1.29
N SER A 41 17.41 11.51 -0.29
CA SER A 41 17.95 10.57 0.70
C SER A 41 17.68 9.09 0.39
N GLY A 42 17.17 8.76 -0.80
CA GLY A 42 16.89 7.40 -1.25
C GLY A 42 15.44 7.17 -1.66
N SER A 43 15.19 5.99 -2.24
CA SER A 43 13.86 5.58 -2.70
C SER A 43 13.06 4.93 -1.56
N LEU A 44 11.85 5.42 -1.34
CA LEU A 44 10.90 4.88 -0.37
C LEU A 44 9.75 4.20 -1.12
N LEU A 45 9.39 2.99 -0.70
CA LEU A 45 8.26 2.24 -1.23
C LEU A 45 7.38 1.77 -0.08
N TYR A 46 6.12 2.19 -0.10
CA TYR A 46 5.11 1.81 0.87
C TYR A 46 3.98 1.04 0.20
N VAL A 47 3.67 -0.12 0.75
CA VAL A 47 2.52 -0.93 0.36
C VAL A 47 1.56 -0.95 1.53
N THR A 48 0.34 -0.47 1.32
CA THR A 48 -0.72 -0.50 2.32
C THR A 48 -1.98 -1.12 1.74
N VAL A 49 -2.77 -1.75 2.61
CA VAL A 49 -4.16 -2.05 2.31
C VAL A 49 -5.05 -1.03 3.03
N SER A 50 -6.18 -0.70 2.42
CA SER A 50 -7.09 0.31 2.93
C SER A 50 -8.54 -0.11 2.74
N GLY A 51 -9.40 0.45 3.59
CA GLY A 51 -10.84 0.32 3.51
C GLY A 51 -11.51 0.66 4.83
N PRO A 52 -12.81 0.37 4.97
CA PRO A 52 -13.58 0.85 6.11
C PRO A 52 -13.10 0.22 7.42
N GLY A 53 -12.80 1.07 8.41
CA GLY A 53 -12.48 0.65 9.77
C GLY A 53 -13.71 0.10 10.50
N ILE A 54 -13.52 -0.85 11.40
CA ILE A 54 -14.56 -1.49 12.19
C ILE A 54 -14.30 -1.18 13.67
N ARG A 55 -15.30 -0.59 14.33
CA ARG A 55 -15.26 -0.26 15.76
C ARG A 55 -15.63 -1.48 16.62
N LYS A 56 -15.37 -1.38 17.93
CA LYS A 56 -15.76 -2.42 18.92
C LYS A 56 -17.25 -2.79 18.90
N ASP A 57 -18.12 -1.84 18.58
CA ASP A 57 -19.57 -2.03 18.48
C ASP A 57 -20.02 -2.62 17.13
N GLY A 58 -19.08 -2.96 16.24
CA GLY A 58 -19.34 -3.48 14.90
C GLY A 58 -19.69 -2.42 13.86
N SER A 59 -19.83 -1.14 14.26
CA SER A 59 -20.11 -0.05 13.31
C SER A 59 -18.89 0.29 12.46
N THR A 60 -19.16 0.75 11.24
CA THR A 60 -18.12 1.19 10.31
C THR A 60 -17.68 2.63 10.60
N ALA A 61 -16.38 2.87 10.56
CA ALA A 61 -15.79 4.20 10.66
C ALA A 61 -16.21 5.08 9.47
N LYS A 62 -16.28 6.40 9.69
CA LYS A 62 -16.64 7.35 8.63
C LYS A 62 -15.54 7.48 7.56
N GLY A 63 -14.29 7.22 7.93
CA GLY A 63 -13.15 7.23 7.03
C GLY A 63 -12.50 5.86 6.96
N ASP A 64 -11.75 5.67 5.89
CA ASP A 64 -10.95 4.47 5.71
C ASP A 64 -9.79 4.44 6.70
N ALA A 65 -9.48 3.23 7.16
CA ALA A 65 -8.25 2.94 7.85
C ALA A 65 -7.21 2.42 6.84
N TYR A 66 -5.98 2.23 7.31
CA TYR A 66 -4.95 1.58 6.54
C TYR A 66 -4.12 0.67 7.43
N ALA A 67 -3.54 -0.35 6.81
CA ALA A 67 -2.55 -1.21 7.43
C ALA A 67 -1.40 -1.44 6.44
N TYR A 68 -0.18 -1.56 6.96
CA TYR A 68 1.00 -1.80 6.13
C TYR A 68 1.04 -3.25 5.71
N VAL A 69 1.45 -3.53 4.48
CA VAL A 69 1.82 -4.89 4.10
C VAL A 69 3.27 -5.11 4.52
N SER A 70 3.56 -6.23 5.18
CA SER A 70 4.87 -6.48 5.80
C SER A 70 6.04 -6.22 4.84
N GLY A 71 7.02 -5.42 5.28
CA GLY A 71 8.27 -5.17 4.54
C GLY A 71 8.86 -3.75 4.70
N ALA A 72 8.10 -2.77 5.20
CA ALA A 72 8.57 -1.37 5.23
C ALA A 72 8.07 -0.51 6.42
N GLY A 73 7.52 -1.11 7.48
CA GLY A 73 6.89 -0.35 8.57
C GLY A 73 6.85 -1.04 9.93
N ALA A 74 6.39 -0.29 10.94
CA ALA A 74 6.28 -0.71 12.33
C ALA A 74 5.46 -2.02 12.46
N PRO A 75 5.97 -3.02 13.21
CA PRO A 75 5.45 -4.40 13.21
C PRO A 75 3.97 -4.52 13.62
N GLU A 76 3.48 -3.56 14.39
CA GLU A 76 2.16 -3.55 15.01
C GLU A 76 0.99 -3.32 14.04
N ARG A 77 1.27 -3.00 12.77
CA ARG A 77 0.26 -2.76 11.73
C ARG A 77 0.53 -3.53 10.44
N ASN A 78 1.28 -4.63 10.53
CA ASN A 78 1.67 -5.43 9.38
C ASN A 78 0.60 -6.49 9.05
N VAL A 79 0.11 -6.43 7.82
CA VAL A 79 -0.72 -7.43 7.17
C VAL A 79 0.19 -8.35 6.38
N THR A 80 -0.04 -9.66 6.51
CA THR A 80 0.70 -10.70 5.83
C THR A 80 -0.14 -11.33 4.71
N GLN A 81 0.50 -12.09 3.82
CA GLN A 81 -0.20 -12.88 2.79
C GLN A 81 -1.31 -13.76 3.39
N GLY A 82 -1.03 -14.47 4.50
CA GLY A 82 -2.01 -15.34 5.14
C GLY A 82 -3.27 -14.62 5.63
N MET A 83 -3.17 -13.31 5.93
CA MET A 83 -4.32 -12.49 6.31
C MET A 83 -5.12 -12.00 5.10
N LEU A 84 -4.49 -11.80 3.94
CA LEU A 84 -5.16 -11.31 2.73
C LEU A 84 -5.75 -12.43 1.86
N GLY A 85 -5.15 -13.63 1.92
CA GLY A 85 -5.41 -14.71 0.99
C GLY A 85 -4.73 -14.50 -0.36
N ASP A 86 -4.58 -15.58 -1.12
CA ASP A 86 -3.72 -15.60 -2.32
C ASP A 86 -4.22 -14.66 -3.43
N ASP A 87 -5.52 -14.63 -3.71
CA ASP A 87 -6.11 -13.76 -4.76
C ASP A 87 -5.80 -12.28 -4.50
N ASN A 88 -5.94 -11.84 -3.25
CA ASN A 88 -5.66 -10.47 -2.86
C ASN A 88 -4.15 -10.19 -2.83
N TRP A 89 -3.36 -11.16 -2.39
CA TRP A 89 -1.90 -11.06 -2.36
C TRP A 89 -1.32 -10.91 -3.77
N GLN A 90 -1.88 -11.61 -4.75
CA GLN A 90 -1.49 -11.47 -6.15
C GLN A 90 -1.68 -10.02 -6.63
N ILE A 91 -2.79 -9.37 -6.27
CA ILE A 91 -3.00 -7.95 -6.58
C ILE A 91 -1.96 -7.05 -5.89
N VAL A 92 -1.56 -7.36 -4.65
CA VAL A 92 -0.48 -6.63 -3.97
C VAL A 92 0.83 -6.70 -4.77
N ILE A 93 1.24 -7.90 -5.19
CA ILE A 93 2.46 -8.12 -5.98
C ILE A 93 2.40 -7.35 -7.30
N GLU A 94 1.31 -7.51 -8.06
CA GLU A 94 1.15 -6.85 -9.36
C GLU A 94 1.15 -5.32 -9.25
N THR A 95 0.44 -4.79 -8.24
CA THR A 95 0.37 -3.33 -8.00
C THR A 95 1.75 -2.79 -7.64
N ARG A 96 2.49 -3.53 -6.82
CA ARG A 96 3.86 -3.18 -6.44
C ARG A 96 4.79 -3.15 -7.66
N ALA A 97 4.80 -4.22 -8.45
CA ALA A 97 5.65 -4.33 -9.62
C ALA A 97 5.36 -3.22 -10.64
N ALA A 98 4.09 -2.85 -10.84
CA ALA A 98 3.70 -1.75 -11.72
C ALA A 98 4.25 -0.39 -11.24
N VAL A 99 4.22 -0.12 -9.93
CA VAL A 99 4.78 1.11 -9.36
C VAL A 99 6.31 1.14 -9.45
N GLU A 100 6.98 0.02 -9.16
CA GLU A 100 8.43 -0.09 -9.30
C GLU A 100 8.87 0.14 -10.76
N ALA A 101 8.19 -0.48 -11.72
CA ALA A 101 8.46 -0.28 -13.14
C ALA A 101 8.27 1.17 -13.60
N ALA A 102 7.18 1.82 -13.16
CA ALA A 102 6.93 3.23 -13.46
C ALA A 102 8.00 4.15 -12.85
N MET A 103 8.42 3.90 -11.60
CA MET A 103 9.48 4.67 -10.97
C MET A 103 10.82 4.50 -11.70
N HIS A 104 11.19 3.26 -12.06
CA HIS A 104 12.41 2.99 -12.83
C HIS A 104 12.41 3.71 -14.19
N ALA A 105 11.27 3.72 -14.89
CA ALA A 105 11.16 4.43 -16.17
C ALA A 105 11.36 5.94 -16.02
N ILE A 106 10.79 6.54 -14.98
CA ILE A 106 10.95 7.98 -14.69
C ILE A 106 12.41 8.33 -14.40
N VAL A 107 13.05 7.55 -13.53
CA VAL A 107 14.46 7.80 -13.14
C VAL A 107 15.41 7.58 -14.32
N ALA A 108 15.16 6.59 -15.18
CA ALA A 108 15.98 6.33 -16.36
C ALA A 108 15.93 7.48 -17.38
N VAL A 109 14.76 8.09 -17.58
CA VAL A 109 14.61 9.26 -18.47
C VAL A 109 15.38 10.47 -17.94
N ASP A 110 15.33 10.72 -16.63
CA ASP A 110 16.06 11.83 -16.01
C ASP A 110 17.57 11.65 -16.08
N ALA A 111 18.06 10.42 -15.89
CA ALA A 111 19.48 10.09 -15.99
C ALA A 111 20.04 10.17 -17.43
N GLY A 112 19.19 10.00 -18.45
CA GLY A 112 19.56 10.08 -19.87
C GLY A 112 19.41 11.47 -20.49
N GLY A 113 19.02 12.48 -19.71
CA GLY A 113 18.75 13.85 -20.18
C GLY A 113 19.96 14.77 -20.32
N ASP A 114 21.18 14.27 -20.13
CA ASP A 114 22.42 15.08 -20.11
C ASP A 114 23.30 14.86 -21.36
N GLU A 115 22.69 14.57 -22.51
CA GLU A 115 23.37 14.59 -23.81
C GLU A 115 22.53 15.36 -24.84
N SER A 116 22.73 16.68 -24.91
CA SER A 116 22.36 17.54 -26.04
C SER A 116 23.24 18.79 -26.07
#